data_AF-A0A7J6S1U2-F1
#
_entry.id   AF-A0A7J6S1U2-F1
#
_cell.length_a   1.000
_cell.length_b   1.000
_cell.length_c   1.000
_cell.angle_alpha   90.00
_cell.angle_beta   90.00
_cell.angle_gamma   90.00
#
_symmetry.space_group_name_H-M   'P 1'
#
loop_
_entity.id
_entity.type
_entity.pdbx_description
1 polymer ?
#
loop_
_entity_poly.entity_id
_entity_poly.type
_entity_poly.pdbx_seq_one_letter_code
_entity_poly.pdbx_strand_id
1 'polypeptide(L)'
;MAGKRSLKAKANHRRRQRARKSDAGPIALSKLQELRQMGGQHHENGSGDRLYYTSTKLDAKSLEVFPVAGDHKDHLEAALKREHPLDTGITLPIALEAAIEAQLSLDPDELVRRRQLGIEAIKRRAKALEEATSAARASMHPDVAKISGNLNLELLEELIELTEYPDKALVEDLRNGMPVVGHIEVAPGVFAPKDGPGDSDGAVNIIPLDELLRKAKSSRDDVISSICREGFKPEVWEATLQE
;
A
#
# COMPACT_ATOMS: atom_id res chain seq x y z
N MET A 1 3.98 -39.36 -31.05
CA MET A 1 4.59 -39.39 -29.69
C MET A 1 6.14 -39.25 -29.66
N ALA A 2 6.86 -39.08 -30.78
CA ALA A 2 8.33 -39.01 -30.79
C ALA A 2 8.95 -37.60 -30.61
N GLY A 3 8.18 -36.51 -30.79
CA GLY A 3 8.71 -35.14 -30.77
C GLY A 3 9.05 -34.58 -29.37
N LYS A 4 8.33 -35.00 -28.31
CA LYS A 4 8.50 -34.42 -26.95
C LYS A 4 9.79 -34.87 -26.26
N ARG A 5 10.34 -36.05 -26.60
CA ARG A 5 11.61 -36.55 -26.04
C ARG A 5 12.84 -35.80 -26.59
N SER A 6 12.80 -35.38 -27.86
CA SER A 6 13.88 -34.63 -28.52
C SER A 6 14.06 -33.22 -27.95
N LEU A 7 12.95 -32.54 -27.61
CA LEU A 7 12.98 -31.19 -27.03
C LEU A 7 13.53 -31.17 -25.59
N LYS A 8 13.19 -32.16 -24.76
CA LYS A 8 13.78 -32.30 -23.41
C LYS A 8 15.27 -32.61 -23.45
N ALA A 9 15.72 -33.43 -24.40
CA ALA A 9 17.15 -33.72 -24.58
C ALA A 9 17.95 -32.48 -25.01
N LYS A 10 17.41 -31.67 -25.94
CA LYS A 10 18.04 -30.41 -26.39
C LYS A 10 18.06 -29.35 -25.28
N ALA A 11 17.02 -29.26 -24.47
CA ALA A 11 16.97 -28.34 -23.32
C ALA A 11 18.02 -28.69 -22.25
N ASN A 12 18.17 -29.98 -21.92
CA ASN A 12 19.20 -30.44 -20.97
C ASN A 12 20.62 -30.26 -21.50
N HIS A 13 20.85 -30.44 -22.81
CA HIS A 13 22.16 -30.20 -23.42
C HIS A 13 22.54 -28.71 -23.35
N ARG A 14 21.61 -27.79 -23.66
CA ARG A 14 21.82 -26.34 -23.51
C ARG A 14 22.05 -25.92 -22.06
N ARG A 15 21.35 -26.52 -21.09
CA ARG A 15 21.52 -26.24 -19.66
C ARG A 15 22.91 -26.68 -19.15
N ARG A 16 23.39 -27.85 -19.60
CA ARG A 16 24.74 -28.34 -19.30
C ARG A 16 25.83 -27.49 -19.97
N GLN A 17 25.61 -26.99 -21.18
CA GLN A 17 26.57 -26.08 -21.82
C GLN A 17 26.63 -24.69 -21.16
N ARG A 18 25.52 -24.19 -20.59
CA ARG A 18 25.52 -22.92 -19.82
C ARG A 18 26.25 -23.05 -18.49
N ALA A 19 26.06 -24.15 -17.76
CA ALA A 19 26.78 -24.41 -16.51
C ALA A 19 28.30 -24.63 -16.73
N ARG A 20 28.72 -25.05 -17.93
CA ARG A 20 30.14 -25.20 -18.29
C ARG A 20 30.78 -23.93 -18.85
N LYS A 21 30.01 -22.88 -19.16
CA LYS A 21 30.52 -21.59 -19.68
C LYS A 21 30.69 -20.50 -18.62
N SER A 22 30.27 -20.75 -17.38
CA SER A 22 30.66 -19.92 -16.24
C SER A 22 31.92 -20.50 -15.62
N ASP A 23 33.08 -19.96 -15.98
CA ASP A 23 34.35 -20.21 -15.27
C ASP A 23 34.36 -19.64 -13.84
N ALA A 24 33.26 -19.00 -13.41
CA ALA A 24 33.07 -18.52 -12.05
C ALA A 24 32.65 -19.67 -11.13
N GLY A 25 33.64 -20.33 -10.52
CA GLY A 25 33.42 -21.10 -9.29
C GLY A 25 32.82 -20.22 -8.19
N PRO A 26 32.28 -20.84 -7.11
CA PRO A 26 31.81 -20.09 -5.95
C PRO A 26 32.91 -19.15 -5.46
N ILE A 27 32.59 -17.87 -5.29
CA ILE A 27 33.51 -16.89 -4.71
C ILE A 27 33.74 -17.34 -3.26
N ALA A 28 34.94 -17.82 -2.97
CA ALA A 28 35.35 -18.15 -1.61
C ALA A 28 35.19 -16.90 -0.71
N LEU A 29 34.76 -17.10 0.54
CA LEU A 29 34.59 -16.04 1.55
C LEU A 29 35.79 -15.09 1.66
N SER A 30 37.00 -15.58 1.38
CA SER A 30 38.23 -14.79 1.30
C SER A 30 38.16 -13.67 0.26
N LYS A 31 37.57 -13.94 -0.90
CA LYS A 31 37.43 -12.97 -1.99
C LYS A 31 36.32 -11.93 -1.71
N LEU A 32 35.38 -12.27 -0.82
CA LEU A 32 34.40 -11.34 -0.23
C LEU A 32 35.05 -10.41 0.82
N GLN A 33 36.05 -10.90 1.57
CA GLN A 33 36.87 -10.08 2.46
C GLN A 33 37.81 -9.13 1.71
N GLU A 34 38.36 -9.54 0.56
CA GLU A 34 39.16 -8.67 -0.32
C GLU A 34 38.33 -7.52 -0.92
N LEU A 35 37.10 -7.81 -1.36
CA LEU A 35 36.16 -6.78 -1.84
C LEU A 35 35.75 -5.78 -0.75
N ARG A 36 35.79 -6.19 0.53
CA ARG A 36 35.54 -5.32 1.70
C ARG A 36 36.68 -4.32 1.95
N GLN A 37 37.91 -4.66 1.54
CA GLN A 37 39.08 -3.79 1.70
C GLN A 37 39.26 -2.83 0.52
N MET A 38 38.77 -3.20 -0.67
CA MET A 38 38.92 -2.40 -1.91
C MET A 38 37.76 -1.42 -2.16
N GLY A 39 36.72 -1.40 -1.33
CA GLY A 39 35.53 -0.54 -1.46
C GLY A 39 35.72 0.94 -1.09
N GLY A 40 36.89 1.51 -1.35
CA GLY A 40 37.23 2.92 -1.10
C GLY A 40 37.28 3.81 -2.34
N GLN A 41 36.86 3.36 -3.53
CA GLN A 41 36.88 4.18 -4.73
C GLN A 41 35.57 4.09 -5.53
N HIS A 42 34.93 5.25 -5.66
CA HIS A 42 33.72 5.48 -6.44
C HIS A 42 33.96 5.24 -7.93
N HIS A 43 32.98 4.62 -8.60
CA HIS A 43 32.69 4.92 -9.99
C HIS A 43 31.19 4.87 -10.26
N GLU A 44 30.65 6.01 -10.65
CA GLU A 44 29.34 6.15 -11.30
C GLU A 44 29.41 5.57 -12.71
N ASN A 45 28.38 4.81 -13.11
CA ASN A 45 27.58 5.00 -14.34
C ASN A 45 26.91 3.71 -14.83
N GLY A 46 25.59 3.78 -14.98
CA GLY A 46 24.93 3.32 -16.22
C GLY A 46 24.19 1.98 -16.24
N SER A 47 22.97 2.05 -16.80
CA SER A 47 22.21 1.02 -17.52
C SER A 47 21.40 0.00 -16.71
N GLY A 48 20.08 0.08 -16.87
CA GLY A 48 19.11 -0.85 -16.30
C GLY A 48 19.10 -2.23 -16.94
N ASP A 49 18.66 -3.20 -16.14
CA ASP A 49 18.11 -4.48 -16.60
C ASP A 49 17.12 -4.97 -15.52
N ARG A 50 15.84 -5.11 -15.89
CA ARG A 50 14.81 -5.78 -15.08
C ARG A 50 15.05 -7.29 -15.14
N LEU A 51 15.37 -7.92 -14.01
CA LEU A 51 15.51 -9.38 -13.91
C LEU A 51 14.54 -9.96 -12.88
N TYR A 52 13.82 -11.00 -13.32
CA TYR A 52 12.81 -11.72 -12.57
C TYR A 52 13.39 -12.65 -11.49
N TYR A 53 12.59 -12.82 -10.44
CA TYR A 53 12.79 -13.54 -9.18
C TYR A 53 13.48 -14.92 -9.27
N THR A 54 14.59 -15.07 -8.55
CA THR A 54 15.02 -16.32 -7.87
C THR A 54 15.73 -15.97 -6.56
N SER A 55 15.44 -16.69 -5.48
CA SER A 55 15.67 -16.34 -4.07
C SER A 55 17.13 -16.25 -3.56
N THR A 56 18.10 -15.91 -4.41
CA THR A 56 19.54 -15.87 -4.03
C THR A 56 20.26 -14.56 -4.38
N LYS A 57 19.51 -13.54 -4.81
CA LYS A 57 20.03 -12.19 -5.04
C LYS A 57 19.09 -11.17 -4.42
N LEU A 58 19.14 -11.03 -3.09
CA LEU A 58 18.70 -9.78 -2.48
C LEU A 58 19.78 -8.76 -2.79
N ASP A 59 19.47 -7.82 -3.69
CA ASP A 59 20.27 -6.62 -3.78
C ASP A 59 20.09 -5.89 -2.45
N ALA A 60 21.13 -5.85 -1.62
CA ALA A 60 21.07 -5.15 -0.33
C ALA A 60 20.69 -3.67 -0.51
N LYS A 61 20.90 -3.12 -1.71
CA LYS A 61 20.49 -1.77 -2.12
C LYS A 61 18.97 -1.59 -2.32
N SER A 62 18.20 -2.66 -2.50
CA SER A 62 16.75 -2.61 -2.72
C SER A 62 15.92 -3.15 -1.54
N LEU A 63 16.57 -3.46 -0.42
CA LEU A 63 15.88 -3.80 0.83
C LEU A 63 15.46 -2.50 1.49
N GLU A 64 14.22 -2.10 1.26
CA GLU A 64 13.56 -1.08 2.09
C GLU A 64 13.33 -1.70 3.48
N VAL A 65 14.10 -1.21 4.45
CA VAL A 65 13.92 -1.57 5.86
C VAL A 65 12.80 -0.69 6.38
N PHE A 66 11.65 -1.29 6.70
CA PHE A 66 10.59 -0.60 7.41
C PHE A 66 10.98 -0.51 8.88
N PRO A 67 11.24 0.68 9.43
CA PRO A 67 11.55 0.83 10.85
C PRO A 67 10.28 0.55 11.65
N VAL A 68 10.22 -0.60 12.30
CA VAL A 68 9.19 -0.84 13.32
C VAL A 68 9.76 -0.24 14.61
N ALA A 69 9.18 0.85 15.09
CA ALA A 69 9.66 1.56 16.27
C ALA A 69 9.31 0.79 17.55
N GLY A 70 10.32 0.31 18.28
CA GLY A 70 10.16 -0.38 19.57
C GLY A 70 11.06 -1.62 19.70
N ASP A 71 11.27 -2.09 20.93
CA ASP A 71 11.86 -3.42 21.14
C ASP A 71 10.82 -4.52 20.81
N HIS A 72 11.27 -5.73 20.52
CA HIS A 72 10.38 -6.87 20.25
C HIS A 72 9.37 -7.11 21.40
N LYS A 73 9.77 -6.82 22.63
CA LYS A 73 8.91 -6.87 23.82
C LYS A 73 7.84 -5.77 23.80
N ASP A 74 8.20 -4.56 23.39
CA ASP A 74 7.26 -3.44 23.29
C ASP A 74 6.19 -3.73 22.22
N HIS A 75 6.58 -4.36 21.12
CA HIS A 75 5.64 -4.80 20.08
C HIS A 75 4.73 -5.93 20.56
N LEU A 76 5.25 -6.88 21.34
CA LEU A 76 4.46 -7.93 21.95
C LEU A 76 3.46 -7.34 22.96
N GLU A 77 3.90 -6.44 23.83
CA GLU A 77 3.03 -5.74 24.78
C GLU A 77 1.96 -4.90 24.06
N ALA A 78 2.33 -4.20 22.98
CA ALA A 78 1.38 -3.44 22.17
C ALA A 78 0.39 -4.36 21.43
N ALA A 79 0.84 -5.52 20.95
CA ALA A 79 -0.03 -6.51 20.31
C ALA A 79 -1.00 -7.15 21.30
N LEU A 80 -0.56 -7.43 22.53
CA LEU A 80 -1.42 -7.95 23.60
C LEU A 80 -2.44 -6.91 24.09
N LYS A 81 -2.12 -5.61 24.01
CA LYS A 81 -3.02 -4.50 24.37
C LYS A 81 -3.98 -4.11 23.24
N ARG A 82 -3.73 -4.53 22.00
CA ARG A 82 -4.62 -4.24 20.86
C ARG A 82 -5.85 -5.13 20.95
N GLU A 83 -7.01 -4.51 21.00
CA GLU A 83 -8.29 -5.21 20.85
C GLU A 83 -8.36 -5.83 19.45
N HIS A 84 -8.92 -7.04 19.36
CA HIS A 84 -9.11 -7.68 18.07
C HIS A 84 -10.05 -6.81 17.22
N PRO A 85 -9.83 -6.62 15.91
CA PRO A 85 -10.71 -5.81 15.06
C PRO A 85 -12.17 -6.29 15.01
N LEU A 86 -12.44 -7.52 15.47
CA LEU A 86 -13.80 -8.07 15.62
C LEU A 86 -14.39 -7.85 17.02
N ASP A 87 -13.56 -7.53 18.01
CA ASP A 87 -13.98 -7.19 19.38
C ASP A 87 -14.25 -5.69 19.50
N THR A 88 -13.54 -4.87 18.71
CA THR A 88 -13.92 -3.47 18.49
C THR A 88 -15.23 -3.45 17.71
N GLY A 89 -16.32 -2.94 18.30
CA GLY A 89 -17.60 -2.81 17.62
C GLY A 89 -17.45 -2.11 16.27
N ILE A 90 -18.16 -2.61 15.24
CA ILE A 90 -18.14 -2.00 13.91
C ILE A 90 -18.70 -0.58 14.03
N THR A 91 -17.84 0.43 13.94
CA THR A 91 -18.27 1.83 13.89
C THR A 91 -18.72 2.13 12.47
N LEU A 92 -20.02 2.14 12.23
CA LEU A 92 -20.58 2.53 10.95
C LEU A 92 -20.62 4.07 10.87
N PRO A 93 -20.47 4.65 9.66
CA PRO A 93 -20.72 6.08 9.49
C PRO A 93 -22.16 6.42 9.89
N ILE A 94 -22.36 7.54 10.58
CA ILE A 94 -23.68 7.99 11.07
C ILE A 94 -24.73 8.01 9.95
N ALA A 95 -24.36 8.44 8.74
CA ALA A 95 -25.25 8.45 7.58
C ALA A 95 -25.73 7.04 7.18
N LEU A 96 -24.85 6.03 7.32
CA LEU A 96 -25.19 4.64 7.03
C LEU A 96 -26.08 4.04 8.11
N GLU A 97 -25.81 4.35 9.38
CA GLU A 97 -26.68 3.95 10.50
C GLU A 97 -28.09 4.51 10.31
N ALA A 98 -28.22 5.81 10.04
CA ALA A 98 -29.50 6.45 9.75
C ALA A 98 -30.21 5.84 8.53
N ALA A 99 -29.45 5.45 7.49
CA ALA A 99 -30.03 4.79 6.32
C ALA A 99 -30.55 3.37 6.65
N ILE A 100 -29.82 2.61 7.47
CA ILE A 100 -30.25 1.29 7.95
C ILE A 100 -31.50 1.43 8.82
N GLU A 101 -31.50 2.36 9.78
CA GLU A 101 -32.65 2.64 10.62
C GLU A 101 -33.87 3.05 9.80
N ALA A 102 -33.71 3.93 8.81
CA ALA A 102 -34.79 4.32 7.91
C ALA A 102 -35.32 3.13 7.10
N GLN A 103 -34.43 2.25 6.65
CA GLN A 103 -34.80 1.05 5.89
C GLN A 103 -35.54 0.02 6.76
N LEU A 104 -35.20 -0.08 8.05
CA LEU A 104 -35.85 -0.99 9.00
C LEU A 104 -37.16 -0.43 9.57
N SER A 105 -37.28 0.89 9.69
CA SER A 105 -38.41 1.54 10.35
C SER A 105 -39.58 1.88 9.41
N LEU A 106 -39.34 1.96 8.09
CA LEU A 106 -40.33 2.39 7.11
C LEU A 106 -40.84 1.22 6.28
N ASP A 107 -42.12 1.30 5.88
CA ASP A 107 -42.68 0.38 4.91
C ASP A 107 -41.97 0.49 3.55
N PRO A 108 -41.81 -0.63 2.82
CA PRO A 108 -41.13 -0.65 1.53
C PRO A 108 -41.71 0.35 0.51
N ASP A 109 -43.03 0.50 0.48
CA ASP A 109 -43.71 1.40 -0.46
C ASP A 109 -43.43 2.88 -0.16
N GLU A 110 -43.36 3.26 1.11
CA GLU A 110 -43.05 4.63 1.50
C GLU A 110 -41.58 4.98 1.21
N LEU A 111 -40.66 4.01 1.37
CA LEU A 111 -39.27 4.16 0.97
C LEU A 111 -39.13 4.38 -0.54
N VAL A 112 -39.85 3.59 -1.35
CA VAL A 112 -39.86 3.75 -2.80
C VAL A 112 -40.42 5.13 -3.18
N ARG A 113 -41.51 5.56 -2.56
CA ARG A 113 -42.12 6.88 -2.79
C ARG A 113 -41.14 8.02 -2.48
N ARG A 114 -40.45 7.97 -1.34
CA ARG A 114 -39.43 8.98 -0.96
C ARG A 114 -38.28 9.03 -1.97
N ARG A 115 -37.78 7.87 -2.40
CA ARG A 115 -36.72 7.79 -3.42
C ARG A 115 -37.17 8.38 -4.76
N GLN A 116 -38.39 8.07 -5.19
CA GLN A 116 -38.98 8.63 -6.41
C GLN A 116 -39.07 10.15 -6.34
N LEU A 117 -39.61 10.69 -5.25
CA LEU A 117 -39.71 12.14 -5.05
C LEU A 117 -38.34 12.83 -5.06
N GLY A 118 -37.33 12.22 -4.42
CA GLY A 118 -35.95 12.73 -4.45
C GLY A 118 -35.37 12.76 -5.86
N ILE A 119 -35.50 11.65 -6.60
CA ILE A 119 -35.02 11.57 -8.00
C ILE A 119 -35.78 12.57 -8.89
N GLU A 120 -37.09 12.73 -8.72
CA GLU A 120 -37.89 13.70 -9.47
C GLU A 120 -37.49 15.15 -9.17
N ALA A 121 -37.20 15.47 -7.91
CA ALA A 121 -36.70 16.78 -7.52
C ALA A 121 -35.36 17.10 -8.19
N ILE A 122 -34.41 16.14 -8.15
CA ILE A 122 -33.12 16.27 -8.82
C ILE A 122 -33.28 16.43 -10.33
N LYS A 123 -34.14 15.62 -10.97
CA LYS A 123 -34.44 15.74 -12.42
C LYS A 123 -35.03 17.10 -12.79
N ARG A 124 -35.94 17.61 -11.97
CA ARG A 124 -36.53 18.94 -12.17
C ARG A 124 -35.47 20.03 -12.07
N ARG A 125 -34.56 19.91 -11.10
CA ARG A 125 -33.45 20.86 -10.92
C ARG A 125 -32.45 20.78 -12.07
N ALA A 126 -32.09 19.58 -12.51
CA ALA A 126 -31.23 19.35 -13.67
C ALA A 126 -31.75 20.06 -14.93
N LYS A 127 -33.07 19.99 -15.17
CA LYS A 127 -33.72 20.67 -16.30
C LYS A 127 -33.71 22.20 -16.14
N ALA A 128 -33.91 22.71 -14.92
CA ALA A 128 -33.86 24.14 -14.67
C ALA A 128 -32.46 24.73 -14.90
N LEU A 129 -31.40 23.94 -14.70
CA LEU A 129 -30.00 24.33 -14.86
C LEU A 129 -29.44 24.05 -16.26
N GLU A 130 -30.24 23.55 -17.19
CA GLU A 130 -29.78 23.11 -18.51
C GLU A 130 -29.14 24.26 -19.32
N GLU A 131 -29.74 25.47 -19.26
CA GLU A 131 -29.21 26.66 -19.92
C GLU A 131 -27.87 27.11 -19.32
N ALA A 132 -27.76 27.16 -17.99
CA ALA A 132 -26.53 27.51 -17.29
C ALA A 132 -25.41 26.50 -17.59
N THR A 133 -25.74 25.21 -17.59
CA THR A 133 -24.81 24.12 -17.93
C THR A 133 -24.31 24.24 -19.36
N SER A 134 -25.20 24.58 -20.30
CA SER A 134 -24.84 24.79 -21.71
C SER A 134 -23.86 25.97 -21.88
N ALA A 135 -24.12 27.07 -21.17
CA ALA A 135 -23.24 28.24 -21.16
C ALA A 135 -21.87 27.91 -20.55
N ALA A 136 -21.83 27.21 -19.42
CA ALA A 136 -20.60 26.76 -18.78
C ALA A 136 -19.82 25.77 -19.66
N ARG A 137 -20.50 24.86 -20.35
CA ARG A 137 -19.87 23.94 -21.30
C ARG A 137 -19.19 24.68 -22.46
N ALA A 138 -19.80 25.77 -22.94
CA ALA A 138 -19.25 26.57 -24.03
C ALA A 138 -17.97 27.33 -23.63
N SER A 139 -17.76 27.61 -22.34
CA SER A 139 -16.55 28.27 -21.84
C SER A 139 -15.39 27.31 -21.51
N MET A 140 -15.66 25.99 -21.44
CA MET A 140 -14.64 24.97 -21.15
C MET A 140 -13.65 24.78 -22.31
N HIS A 141 -12.43 24.34 -21.96
CA HIS A 141 -11.45 23.92 -22.96
C HIS A 141 -11.98 22.73 -23.79
N PRO A 142 -11.78 22.69 -25.12
CA PRO A 142 -12.37 21.67 -26.00
C PRO A 142 -12.09 20.22 -25.57
N ASP A 143 -10.87 19.95 -25.07
CA ASP A 143 -10.49 18.61 -24.64
C ASP A 143 -11.12 18.22 -23.29
N VAL A 144 -11.34 19.19 -22.40
CA VAL A 144 -12.05 18.97 -21.14
C VAL A 144 -13.54 18.77 -21.42
N ALA A 145 -14.13 19.60 -22.28
CA ALA A 145 -15.52 19.49 -22.69
C ALA A 145 -15.88 18.16 -23.39
N LYS A 146 -14.91 17.49 -24.03
CA LYS A 146 -15.11 16.12 -24.57
C LYS A 146 -15.32 15.08 -23.47
N ILE A 147 -14.72 15.29 -22.30
CA ILE A 147 -14.73 14.34 -21.17
C ILE A 147 -15.84 14.72 -20.19
N SER A 148 -15.78 15.92 -19.62
CA SER A 148 -16.70 16.38 -18.58
C SER A 148 -17.91 17.14 -19.13
N GLY A 149 -17.92 17.55 -20.40
CA GLY A 149 -18.98 18.41 -20.94
C GLY A 149 -20.36 17.73 -21.08
N ASN A 150 -20.46 16.42 -20.90
CA ASN A 150 -21.75 15.72 -20.81
C ASN A 150 -22.31 15.68 -19.38
N LEU A 151 -21.54 16.10 -18.38
CA LEU A 151 -21.96 16.17 -16.99
C LEU A 151 -22.65 17.51 -16.74
N ASN A 152 -23.69 17.49 -15.90
CA ASN A 152 -24.30 18.72 -15.39
C ASN A 152 -23.50 19.20 -14.17
N LEU A 153 -22.43 19.95 -14.42
CA LEU A 153 -21.52 20.41 -13.36
C LEU A 153 -22.20 21.41 -12.40
N GLU A 154 -23.12 22.23 -12.90
CA GLU A 154 -23.89 23.17 -12.07
C GLU A 154 -24.78 22.42 -11.07
N LEU A 155 -25.43 21.33 -11.51
CA LEU A 155 -26.19 20.46 -10.61
C LEU A 155 -25.27 19.75 -9.59
N LEU A 156 -24.07 19.33 -10.04
CA LEU A 156 -23.11 18.69 -9.15
C LEU A 156 -22.65 19.64 -8.04
N GLU A 157 -22.43 20.91 -8.37
CA GLU A 157 -22.10 21.97 -7.40
C GLU A 157 -23.16 22.12 -6.33
N GLU A 158 -24.43 22.25 -6.74
CA GLU A 158 -25.55 22.31 -5.78
C GLU A 158 -25.66 21.05 -4.91
N LEU A 159 -25.42 19.87 -5.47
CA LEU A 159 -25.47 18.63 -4.70
C LEU A 159 -24.32 18.53 -3.68
N ILE A 160 -23.12 19.01 -4.03
CA ILE A 160 -21.98 19.08 -3.12
C ILE A 160 -22.29 20.01 -1.96
N GLU A 161 -22.88 21.18 -2.23
CA GLU A 161 -23.32 22.11 -1.19
C GLU A 161 -24.41 21.52 -0.28
N LEU A 162 -25.42 20.87 -0.87
CA LEU A 162 -26.55 20.27 -0.14
C LEU A 162 -26.14 19.08 0.74
N THR A 163 -25.14 18.32 0.32
CA THR A 163 -24.66 17.13 1.04
C THR A 163 -23.48 17.42 1.96
N GLU A 164 -23.03 18.68 2.02
CA GLU A 164 -21.84 19.10 2.75
C GLU A 164 -20.61 18.24 2.39
N TYR A 165 -20.50 17.86 1.12
CA TYR A 165 -19.43 16.98 0.66
C TYR A 165 -18.06 17.66 0.86
N PRO A 166 -17.06 16.95 1.43
CA PRO A 166 -15.81 17.58 1.85
C PRO A 166 -14.94 18.12 0.71
N ASP A 167 -15.02 17.55 -0.50
CA ASP A 167 -14.29 18.06 -1.67
C ASP A 167 -15.16 19.04 -2.48
N LYS A 168 -15.01 20.32 -2.15
CA LYS A 168 -15.66 21.43 -2.85
C LYS A 168 -14.91 21.85 -4.11
N ALA A 169 -13.64 21.47 -4.27
CA ALA A 169 -12.81 21.85 -5.42
C ALA A 169 -13.12 20.99 -6.65
N LEU A 170 -13.71 19.81 -6.45
CA LEU A 170 -14.04 18.84 -7.50
C LEU A 170 -14.73 19.44 -8.74
N VAL A 171 -15.69 20.36 -8.55
CA VAL A 171 -16.42 20.95 -9.69
C VAL A 171 -15.51 21.81 -10.55
N GLU A 172 -14.66 22.62 -9.91
CA GLU A 172 -13.68 23.45 -10.59
C GLU A 172 -12.61 22.60 -11.28
N ASP A 173 -12.17 21.51 -10.64
CA ASP A 173 -11.23 20.56 -11.23
C ASP A 173 -11.83 19.86 -12.46
N LEU A 174 -13.12 19.55 -12.46
CA LEU A 174 -13.81 18.98 -13.62
C LEU A 174 -14.09 20.01 -14.73
N ARG A 175 -14.27 21.29 -14.36
CA ARG A 175 -14.51 22.42 -15.27
C ARG A 175 -13.22 22.84 -15.99
N ASN A 176 -12.10 22.89 -15.26
CA ASN A 176 -10.80 23.33 -15.76
C ASN A 176 -9.90 22.17 -16.22
N GLY A 177 -10.20 20.94 -15.78
CA GLY A 177 -9.37 19.76 -15.97
C GLY A 177 -8.45 19.52 -14.76
N MET A 178 -8.30 18.25 -14.37
CA MET A 178 -7.47 17.87 -13.23
C MET A 178 -5.97 18.03 -13.55
N PRO A 179 -5.16 18.50 -12.57
CA PRO A 179 -3.71 18.58 -12.74
C PRO A 179 -3.10 17.18 -12.88
N VAL A 180 -2.41 16.93 -14.00
CA VAL A 180 -1.74 15.64 -14.27
C VAL A 180 -0.39 15.55 -13.55
N VAL A 181 0.26 16.68 -13.34
CA VAL A 181 1.55 16.80 -12.66
C VAL A 181 1.42 17.73 -11.47
N GLY A 182 2.08 17.38 -10.37
CA GLY A 182 2.04 18.15 -9.13
C GLY A 182 1.45 17.36 -7.97
N HIS A 183 1.28 18.05 -6.84
CA HIS A 183 0.62 17.51 -5.66
C HIS A 183 -0.89 17.73 -5.81
N ILE A 184 -1.66 16.64 -5.77
CA ILE A 184 -3.12 16.72 -5.72
C ILE A 184 -3.49 16.88 -4.24
N GLU A 185 -4.11 18.01 -3.91
CA GLU A 185 -4.64 18.23 -2.58
C GLU A 185 -5.84 17.30 -2.37
N VAL A 186 -5.66 16.31 -1.50
CA VAL A 186 -6.74 15.38 -1.16
C VAL A 186 -7.59 16.00 -0.07
N ALA A 187 -8.86 16.25 -0.37
CA ALA A 187 -9.81 16.73 0.63
C ALA A 187 -9.91 15.70 1.79
N PRO A 188 -9.74 16.14 3.05
CA PRO A 188 -9.76 15.24 4.19
C PRO A 188 -11.14 14.56 4.30
N GLY A 189 -11.14 13.24 4.45
CA GLY A 189 -12.36 12.44 4.60
C GLY A 189 -12.98 11.93 3.30
N VAL A 190 -12.50 12.34 2.11
CA VAL A 190 -12.95 11.74 0.83
C VAL A 190 -12.25 10.42 0.56
N PHE A 191 -10.92 10.44 0.64
CA PHE A 191 -10.10 9.26 0.56
C PHE A 191 -9.52 9.04 1.94
N ALA A 192 -9.61 7.82 2.46
CA ALA A 192 -8.90 7.46 3.68
C ALA A 192 -7.43 7.85 3.49
N PRO A 193 -6.80 8.50 4.48
CA PRO A 193 -5.36 8.67 4.47
C PRO A 193 -4.77 7.32 4.13
N LYS A 194 -3.84 7.30 3.18
CA LYS A 194 -3.04 6.09 2.99
C LYS A 194 -2.33 5.93 4.32
N ASP A 195 -2.76 4.97 5.14
CA ASP A 195 -2.00 4.54 6.31
C ASP A 195 -0.67 4.01 5.76
N GLY A 196 0.29 4.92 5.57
CA GLY A 196 1.68 4.53 5.53
C GLY A 196 1.95 3.80 6.84
N PRO A 197 2.81 2.76 6.84
CA PRO A 197 3.25 2.19 8.11
C PRO A 197 3.72 3.35 8.99
N GLY A 198 3.09 3.50 10.16
CA GLY A 198 3.11 4.75 10.93
C GLY A 198 4.51 5.30 11.15
N ASP A 199 4.83 6.38 10.44
CA ASP A 199 6.00 7.20 10.73
C ASP A 199 5.61 8.18 11.84
N SER A 200 6.00 7.82 13.05
CA SER A 200 5.95 8.67 14.23
C SER A 200 6.64 10.01 13.99
N ASP A 201 5.91 11.10 14.21
CA ASP A 201 6.36 12.42 14.66
C ASP A 201 7.79 12.81 14.30
N GLY A 202 8.05 13.13 13.02
CA GLY A 202 8.93 14.22 12.51
C GLY A 202 10.35 14.44 13.07
N ALA A 203 10.83 13.66 14.02
CA ALA A 203 12.08 13.83 14.74
C ALA A 203 12.92 12.58 14.51
N VAL A 204 13.65 12.58 13.40
CA VAL A 204 14.54 11.49 13.02
C VAL A 204 15.70 11.44 14.00
N ASN A 205 15.61 10.59 15.01
CA ASN A 205 16.73 10.27 15.87
C ASN A 205 17.61 9.24 15.16
N ILE A 206 18.53 9.71 14.30
CA ILE A 206 19.42 8.86 13.51
C ILE A 206 20.44 8.21 14.45
N ILE A 207 20.24 6.94 14.79
CA ILE A 207 21.24 6.13 15.48
C ILE A 207 22.25 5.63 14.44
N PRO A 208 23.56 5.91 14.58
CA PRO A 208 24.56 5.43 13.63
C PRO A 208 24.62 3.90 13.63
N LEU A 209 24.91 3.32 12.46
CA LEU A 209 24.92 1.87 12.22
C LEU A 209 25.80 1.11 13.23
N ASP A 210 26.92 1.72 13.61
CA ASP A 210 27.91 1.15 14.53
C ASP A 210 27.31 0.93 15.93
N GLU A 211 26.50 1.89 16.38
CA GLU A 211 25.82 1.83 17.67
C GLU A 211 24.71 0.79 17.64
N LEU A 212 23.96 0.70 16.53
CA LEU A 212 22.93 -0.31 16.33
C LEU A 212 23.53 -1.72 16.35
N LEU A 213 24.62 -1.94 15.61
CA LEU A 213 25.32 -3.23 15.57
C LEU A 213 25.90 -3.62 16.93
N ARG A 214 26.38 -2.64 17.70
CA ARG A 214 26.85 -2.87 19.07
C ARG A 214 25.70 -3.30 19.99
N LYS A 215 24.56 -2.60 19.94
CA LYS A 215 23.37 -2.95 20.73
C LYS A 215 22.80 -4.31 20.34
N ALA A 216 22.71 -4.61 19.04
CA ALA A 216 22.24 -5.90 18.54
C ALA A 216 23.13 -7.06 18.96
N LYS A 217 24.47 -6.89 18.93
CA LYS A 217 25.41 -7.91 19.44
C LYS A 217 25.24 -8.14 20.93
N SER A 218 25.18 -7.08 21.74
CA SER A 218 24.97 -7.19 23.18
C SER A 218 23.67 -7.93 23.50
N SER A 219 22.56 -7.52 22.90
CA SER A 219 21.25 -8.13 23.12
C SER A 219 21.22 -9.61 22.71
N ARG A 220 21.83 -9.96 21.57
CA ARG A 220 21.95 -11.35 21.14
C ARG A 220 22.77 -12.18 22.12
N ASP A 221 23.91 -11.66 22.56
CA ASP A 221 24.80 -12.37 23.46
C ASP A 221 24.14 -12.54 24.85
N ASP A 222 23.35 -11.56 25.30
CA ASP A 222 22.51 -11.65 26.50
C ASP A 222 21.44 -12.74 26.37
N VAL A 223 20.71 -12.78 25.24
CA VAL A 223 19.71 -13.82 24.96
C VAL A 223 20.34 -15.21 24.90
N ILE A 224 21.44 -15.37 24.18
CA ILE A 224 22.18 -16.65 24.11
C ILE A 224 22.64 -17.05 25.51
N SER A 225 23.15 -16.12 26.31
CA SER A 225 23.58 -16.41 27.68
C SER A 225 22.42 -16.84 28.58
N SER A 226 21.22 -16.26 28.41
CA SER A 226 20.01 -16.64 29.12
C SER A 226 19.55 -18.05 28.74
N ILE A 227 19.53 -18.36 27.43
CA ILE A 227 19.18 -19.69 26.91
C ILE A 227 20.18 -20.74 27.42
N CYS A 228 21.48 -20.42 27.41
CA CYS A 228 22.50 -21.33 27.93
C CYS A 228 22.42 -21.52 29.45
N ARG A 229 21.92 -20.54 30.22
CA ARG A 229 21.72 -20.65 31.67
C ARG A 229 20.51 -21.50 32.04
N GLU A 230 19.42 -21.40 31.29
CA GLU A 230 18.18 -22.13 31.60
C GLU A 230 18.24 -23.62 31.26
N GLY A 231 19.22 -24.05 30.46
CA GLY A 231 19.41 -25.44 30.08
C GLY A 231 18.29 -25.96 29.16
N PHE A 232 18.58 -27.02 28.42
CA PHE A 232 17.56 -27.69 27.60
C PHE A 232 16.55 -28.38 28.52
N LYS A 233 15.26 -28.02 28.40
CA LYS A 233 14.15 -28.66 29.12
C LYS A 233 13.56 -29.77 28.25
N PRO A 234 13.92 -31.04 28.47
CA PRO A 234 13.48 -32.15 27.63
C PRO A 234 11.96 -32.34 27.69
N GLU A 235 11.31 -31.96 28.80
CA GLU A 235 9.85 -32.14 28.94
C GLU A 235 9.06 -31.28 27.94
N VAL A 236 9.52 -30.07 27.66
CA VAL A 236 8.88 -29.17 26.68
C VAL A 236 9.07 -29.70 25.26
N TRP A 237 10.24 -30.26 24.97
CA TRP A 237 10.56 -30.82 23.66
C TRP A 237 9.77 -32.10 23.35
N GLU A 238 9.62 -32.97 24.34
CA GLU A 238 8.82 -34.19 24.20
C GLU A 238 7.33 -33.88 24.02
N ALA A 239 6.81 -32.85 24.70
CA ALA A 239 5.44 -32.38 24.52
C ALA A 239 5.17 -31.90 23.08
N THR A 240 6.11 -31.19 22.46
CA THR A 240 5.98 -30.74 21.05
C THR A 240 6.05 -31.84 20.01
N LEU A 241 6.56 -33.03 20.36
CA LEU A 241 6.60 -34.19 19.44
C LEU A 241 5.35 -35.07 19.50
N GLN A 242 4.45 -34.79 20.45
CA GLN A 242 3.21 -35.55 20.65
C GLN A 242 1.96 -34.86 20.07
N GLU A 243 2.08 -33.64 19.54
CA GLU A 243 1.10 -33.01 18.62
C GLU A 243 1.26 -33.50 17.18
#